data_AF-A0A7J9FMZ2-F1
#
_entry.id   AF-A0A7J9FMZ2-F1
#
_cell.length_a   1.000
_cell.length_b   1.000
_cell.length_c   1.000
_cell.angle_alpha   90.00
_cell.angle_beta   90.00
_cell.angle_gamma   90.00
#
_symmetry.space_group_name_H-M   'P 1'
#
loop_
_entity.id
_entity.type
_entity.pdbx_description
1 polymer ?
#
loop_
_entity_poly.entity_id
_entity_poly.type
_entity_poly.pdbx_seq_one_letter_code
_entity_poly.pdbx_strand_id
1 'polypeptide(L)'
;MYPLEKFARSDFGTPDMKKKVDVFTLSIYGLVIFPKALGHIDEAVTDLFDQLERRVTPVPAILAEMFRSLSACRRTGEGRFIGCTQLLLVWFHSHFWKVDKISYQVFSENYSPLKEFAATPRRDDIIGEMWMTILQNLQDEDVEWRAPWIVPDEILYRCGDFDWVPLLGIWGAIGYTPLLVLRQYRSRQFILTTQGLAECEFSYKGNNYRGKIREMSNAWKQIHWMKRITVGAATTPEYHGWWSKRINHNIPRPREECVRSIEEHLRVVPSELEIIKQDFEKRSSELGKKIEQVEEERMRLGLDVDIHKLEAEKLRKWKNKAEEDLDSLKTDYKKLHLSLRKSVLGKTSEQWRQEIKEEKTKADQ
;
A
#
# COMPACT_ATOMS: atom_id res chain seq x y z
N MET A 1 20.02 -7.42 32.23
CA MET A 1 20.27 -8.45 31.20
C MET A 1 19.08 -9.41 31.23
N TYR A 2 18.30 -9.46 30.14
CA TYR A 2 17.00 -10.16 30.14
C TYR A 2 17.21 -11.69 30.12
N PRO A 3 16.36 -12.49 30.80
CA PRO A 3 16.45 -13.96 30.80
C PRO A 3 16.50 -14.59 29.39
N LEU A 4 15.87 -13.92 28.41
CA LEU A 4 15.82 -14.35 27.02
C LEU A 4 17.17 -14.21 26.28
N GLU A 5 18.00 -13.23 26.65
CA GLU A 5 19.32 -13.02 26.01
C GLU A 5 20.32 -14.12 26.36
N LYS A 6 20.17 -14.74 27.55
CA LYS A 6 21.01 -15.86 27.99
C LYS A 6 20.61 -17.18 27.30
N PHE A 7 19.33 -17.34 26.99
CA PHE A 7 18.80 -18.51 26.27
C PHE A 7 19.20 -18.53 24.79
N ALA A 8 19.24 -17.35 24.15
CA ALA A 8 19.61 -17.21 22.74
C ALA A 8 21.07 -17.56 22.40
N ARG A 9 21.95 -17.68 23.41
CA ARG A 9 23.40 -17.95 23.22
C ARG A 9 23.81 -19.41 23.43
N SER A 10 22.88 -20.35 23.58
CA SER A 10 23.20 -21.77 23.86
C SER A 10 23.13 -22.67 22.63
N ASP A 11 24.17 -23.48 22.40
CA ASP A 11 24.33 -24.37 21.23
C ASP A 11 23.25 -25.46 21.11
N PHE A 12 22.83 -25.72 19.87
CA PHE A 12 21.57 -26.40 19.49
C PHE A 12 21.73 -27.86 18.96
N GLY A 13 22.54 -28.71 19.62
CA GLY A 13 23.04 -29.97 19.01
C GLY A 13 22.56 -31.36 19.50
N THR A 14 21.61 -31.55 20.42
CA THR A 14 21.27 -32.89 20.99
C THR A 14 19.76 -33.09 21.29
N PRO A 15 19.22 -34.30 21.61
CA PRO A 15 17.80 -34.55 21.98
C PRO A 15 17.20 -33.65 23.08
N ASP A 16 18.06 -32.90 23.76
CA ASP A 16 17.78 -31.73 24.61
C ASP A 16 17.11 -30.56 23.85
N MET A 17 17.14 -30.57 22.51
CA MET A 17 16.64 -29.52 21.64
C MET A 17 15.13 -29.28 21.77
N LYS A 18 14.34 -30.36 21.80
CA LYS A 18 12.88 -30.21 21.97
C LYS A 18 12.56 -29.55 23.31
N LYS A 19 13.16 -30.04 24.40
CA LYS A 19 12.98 -29.47 25.75
C LYS A 19 13.43 -28.00 25.82
N LYS A 20 14.56 -27.66 25.18
CA LYS A 20 15.05 -26.28 25.07
C LYS A 20 14.07 -25.38 24.32
N VAL A 21 13.51 -25.85 23.21
CA VAL A 21 12.50 -25.13 22.42
C VAL A 21 11.20 -24.97 23.22
N ASP A 22 10.76 -26.00 23.93
CA ASP A 22 9.55 -25.97 24.76
C ASP A 22 9.71 -24.95 25.90
N VAL A 23 10.84 -24.98 26.62
CA VAL A 23 11.14 -24.00 27.69
C VAL A 23 11.25 -22.58 27.13
N PHE A 24 11.87 -22.39 25.97
CA PHE A 24 11.95 -21.09 25.31
C PHE A 24 10.57 -20.57 24.91
N THR A 25 9.72 -21.43 24.34
CA THR A 25 8.37 -21.08 23.91
C THR A 25 7.48 -20.77 25.13
N LEU A 26 7.54 -21.58 26.18
CA LEU A 26 6.87 -21.32 27.45
C LEU A 26 7.34 -19.99 28.07
N SER A 27 8.63 -19.66 27.96
CA SER A 27 9.16 -18.36 28.40
C SER A 27 8.58 -17.19 27.61
N ILE A 28 8.37 -17.33 26.30
CA ILE A 28 7.67 -16.32 25.49
C ILE A 28 6.23 -16.18 25.98
N TYR A 29 5.50 -17.28 26.15
CA TYR A 29 4.12 -17.23 26.62
C TYR A 29 3.99 -16.62 28.02
N GLY A 30 4.82 -17.04 28.97
CA GLY A 30 4.75 -16.59 30.37
C GLY A 30 5.29 -15.19 30.63
N LEU A 31 6.36 -14.79 29.93
CA LEU A 31 7.05 -13.53 30.23
C LEU A 31 6.70 -12.40 29.27
N VAL A 32 6.24 -12.71 28.05
CA VAL A 32 5.97 -11.72 26.99
C VAL A 32 4.48 -11.65 26.66
N ILE A 33 3.82 -12.78 26.44
CA ILE A 33 2.42 -12.81 26.00
C ILE A 33 1.44 -12.63 27.17
N PHE A 34 1.67 -13.36 28.27
CA PHE A 34 0.86 -13.35 29.47
C PHE A 34 1.67 -12.94 30.73
N PRO A 35 2.30 -11.75 30.73
CA PRO A 35 3.11 -11.32 31.86
C PRO A 35 2.21 -10.99 33.05
N LYS A 36 2.39 -11.69 34.17
CA LYS A 36 1.67 -11.43 35.42
C LYS A 36 2.55 -10.85 36.52
N ALA A 37 3.74 -11.40 36.68
CA ALA A 37 4.74 -10.92 37.61
C ALA A 37 6.12 -10.95 36.91
N LEU A 38 6.98 -9.99 37.27
CA LEU A 38 8.27 -9.84 36.61
C LEU A 38 9.13 -11.09 36.84
N GLY A 39 9.56 -11.73 35.74
CA GLY A 39 10.44 -12.90 35.79
C GLY A 39 9.76 -14.18 36.30
N HIS A 40 8.43 -14.23 36.38
CA HIS A 40 7.69 -15.40 36.86
C HIS A 40 6.67 -15.84 35.82
N ILE A 41 6.53 -17.15 35.65
CA ILE A 41 5.53 -17.78 34.79
C ILE A 41 4.40 -18.28 35.69
N ASP A 42 3.19 -17.78 35.46
CA ASP A 42 1.99 -18.19 36.20
C ASP A 42 1.58 -19.61 35.80
N GLU A 43 1.13 -20.42 36.76
CA GLU A 43 0.73 -21.82 36.53
C GLU A 43 -0.32 -21.94 35.42
N ALA A 44 -1.28 -21.01 35.35
CA ALA A 44 -2.31 -21.00 34.31
C ALA A 44 -1.74 -20.81 32.89
N VAL A 45 -0.54 -20.24 32.76
CA VAL A 45 0.15 -20.12 31.46
C VAL A 45 0.79 -21.45 31.06
N THR A 46 1.32 -22.20 32.02
CA THR A 46 1.80 -23.58 31.77
C THR A 46 0.65 -24.47 31.33
N ASP A 47 -0.51 -24.39 32.01
CA ASP A 47 -1.72 -25.14 31.62
C ASP A 47 -2.20 -24.78 30.21
N LEU A 48 -2.15 -23.49 29.85
CA LEU A 48 -2.48 -23.05 28.49
C LEU A 48 -1.45 -23.59 27.49
N PHE A 49 -0.16 -23.55 27.82
CA PHE A 49 0.91 -24.02 26.94
C PHE A 49 0.73 -25.50 26.57
N ASP A 50 0.37 -26.35 27.53
CA ASP A 50 0.05 -27.77 27.28
C ASP A 50 -1.16 -27.94 26.34
N GLN A 51 -2.12 -27.01 26.38
CA GLN A 51 -3.27 -27.01 25.46
C GLN A 51 -2.89 -26.55 24.04
N LEU A 52 -1.84 -25.75 23.87
CA LEU A 52 -1.38 -25.32 22.55
C LEU A 52 -0.82 -26.49 21.73
N GLU A 53 -0.19 -27.48 22.39
CA GLU A 53 0.19 -28.74 21.72
C GLU A 53 -1.02 -29.45 21.09
N ARG A 54 -2.22 -29.21 21.63
CA ARG A 54 -3.50 -29.73 21.14
C ARG A 54 -4.15 -28.85 20.07
N ARG A 55 -3.39 -27.92 19.46
CA ARG A 55 -3.81 -26.99 18.39
C ARG A 55 -4.91 -26.00 18.78
N VAL A 56 -5.01 -25.67 20.08
CA VAL A 56 -5.88 -24.57 20.53
C VAL A 56 -5.23 -23.24 20.15
N THR A 57 -6.01 -22.29 19.61
CA THR A 57 -5.50 -20.95 19.29
C THR A 57 -5.38 -20.09 20.56
N PRO A 58 -4.23 -19.43 20.81
CA PRO A 58 -4.08 -18.52 21.96
C PRO A 58 -4.75 -17.16 21.74
N VAL A 59 -5.15 -16.83 20.50
CA VAL A 59 -5.61 -15.48 20.13
C VAL A 59 -6.76 -14.97 20.99
N PRO A 60 -7.84 -15.73 21.26
CA PRO A 60 -8.93 -15.26 22.13
C PRO A 60 -8.45 -14.97 23.55
N ALA A 61 -7.52 -15.76 24.08
CA ALA A 61 -6.98 -15.58 25.42
C ALA A 61 -6.09 -14.33 25.52
N ILE A 62 -5.25 -14.10 24.50
CA ILE A 62 -4.42 -12.89 24.42
C ILE A 62 -5.31 -11.64 24.42
N LEU A 63 -6.32 -11.62 23.53
CA LEU A 63 -7.26 -10.49 23.43
C LEU A 63 -8.06 -10.31 24.73
N ALA A 64 -8.50 -11.39 25.36
CA ALA A 64 -9.23 -11.33 26.63
C ALA A 64 -8.39 -10.65 27.71
N GLU A 65 -7.14 -11.06 27.92
CA GLU A 65 -6.31 -10.45 28.98
C GLU A 65 -5.96 -8.99 28.66
N MET A 66 -5.67 -8.68 27.39
CA MET A 66 -5.42 -7.29 26.97
C MET A 66 -6.63 -6.39 27.24
N PHE A 67 -7.83 -6.80 26.83
CA PHE A 67 -9.04 -5.99 27.02
C PHE A 67 -9.46 -5.88 28.48
N ARG A 68 -9.31 -6.95 29.27
CA ARG A 68 -9.58 -6.91 30.70
C ARG A 68 -8.65 -5.96 31.42
N SER A 69 -7.36 -6.00 31.10
CA SER A 69 -6.39 -5.11 31.72
C SER A 69 -6.62 -3.65 31.31
N LEU A 70 -6.85 -3.35 30.03
CA LEU A 70 -7.17 -2.00 29.57
C LEU A 70 -8.49 -1.50 30.20
N SER A 71 -9.50 -2.36 30.29
CA SER A 71 -10.77 -2.01 30.93
C SER A 71 -10.63 -1.74 32.42
N ALA A 72 -9.77 -2.50 33.12
CA ALA A 72 -9.42 -2.25 34.51
C ALA A 72 -8.73 -0.89 34.66
N CYS A 73 -7.64 -0.64 33.93
CA CYS A 73 -6.93 0.64 33.93
C CYS A 73 -7.87 1.82 33.64
N ARG A 74 -8.79 1.68 32.68
CA ARG A 74 -9.79 2.71 32.35
C ARG A 74 -10.78 2.96 33.48
N ARG A 75 -11.22 1.90 34.19
CA ARG A 75 -12.20 2.01 35.29
C ARG A 75 -11.60 2.64 36.54
N THR A 76 -10.36 2.32 36.86
CA THR A 76 -9.67 2.82 38.04
C THR A 76 -8.94 4.15 37.80
N GLY A 77 -8.61 4.48 36.55
CA GLY A 77 -7.78 5.64 36.21
C GLY A 77 -6.29 5.47 36.57
N GLU A 78 -5.96 4.36 37.23
CA GLU A 78 -4.62 3.99 37.70
C GLU A 78 -4.39 2.48 37.53
N GLY A 79 -3.15 2.03 37.72
CA GLY A 79 -2.79 0.61 37.70
C GLY A 79 -1.88 0.24 36.53
N ARG A 80 -1.49 -1.03 36.52
CA ARG A 80 -0.51 -1.56 35.56
C ARG A 80 -1.21 -2.38 34.48
N PHE A 81 -0.85 -2.16 33.23
CA PHE A 81 -1.24 -3.03 32.14
C PHE A 81 -0.63 -4.44 32.31
N ILE A 82 -1.47 -5.46 32.22
CA ILE A 82 -1.17 -6.89 32.33
C ILE A 82 -1.59 -7.53 31.01
N GLY A 83 -0.62 -7.77 30.14
CA GLY A 83 -0.84 -8.31 28.81
C GLY A 83 0.39 -8.09 27.93
N CYS A 84 0.31 -8.49 26.66
CA CYS A 84 1.42 -8.37 25.75
C CYS A 84 1.60 -6.92 25.25
N THR A 85 2.47 -6.16 25.92
CA THR A 85 2.78 -4.77 25.55
C THR A 85 3.36 -4.68 24.14
N GLN A 86 4.12 -5.67 23.69
CA GLN A 86 4.71 -5.71 22.36
C GLN A 86 3.62 -5.77 21.27
N LEU A 87 2.60 -6.60 21.45
CA LEU A 87 1.48 -6.66 20.51
C LEU A 87 0.65 -5.37 20.54
N LEU A 88 0.45 -4.78 21.71
CA LEU A 88 -0.23 -3.49 21.82
C LEU A 88 0.55 -2.38 21.11
N LEU A 89 1.88 -2.39 21.20
CA LEU A 89 2.75 -1.41 20.56
C LEU A 89 2.78 -1.60 19.04
N VAL A 90 2.81 -2.84 18.55
CA VAL A 90 2.67 -3.14 17.12
C VAL A 90 1.33 -2.63 16.59
N TRP A 91 0.24 -2.90 17.32
CA TRP A 91 -1.08 -2.37 16.98
C TRP A 91 -1.07 -0.83 16.96
N PHE A 92 -0.50 -0.20 17.99
CA PHE A 92 -0.41 1.26 18.08
C PHE A 92 0.33 1.86 16.88
N HIS A 93 1.53 1.37 16.57
CA HIS A 93 2.29 1.84 15.42
C HIS A 93 1.53 1.68 14.10
N SER A 94 0.81 0.56 13.92
CA SER A 94 0.06 0.29 12.69
C SER A 94 -1.09 1.25 12.40
N HIS A 95 -1.61 1.90 13.45
CA HIS A 95 -2.78 2.77 13.36
C HIS A 95 -2.41 4.26 13.47
N PHE A 96 -1.40 4.60 14.27
CA PHE A 96 -1.04 6.00 14.54
C PHE A 96 0.20 6.48 13.78
N TRP A 97 1.01 5.57 13.24
CA TRP A 97 2.20 5.94 12.49
C TRP A 97 1.92 5.83 10.99
N LYS A 98 1.70 6.98 10.33
CA LYS A 98 1.63 7.05 8.86
C LYS A 98 3.01 6.75 8.29
N VAL A 99 3.33 5.47 8.11
CA VAL A 99 4.39 5.07 7.19
C VAL A 99 3.89 5.44 5.78
N ASP A 100 4.70 6.17 5.02
CA ASP A 100 4.43 6.42 3.59
C ASP A 100 3.99 5.10 2.96
N LYS A 101 2.81 5.10 2.33
CA LYS A 101 2.07 3.92 1.85
C LYS A 101 2.87 3.16 0.80
N ILE A 102 3.91 2.44 1.22
CA ILE A 102 4.62 1.47 0.40
C ILE A 102 3.66 0.30 0.24
N SER A 103 2.95 0.31 -0.89
CA SER A 103 2.21 -0.80 -1.50
C SER A 103 1.95 -1.98 -0.57
N TYR A 104 0.77 -1.98 0.04
CA TYR A 104 0.18 -3.07 0.81
C TYR A 104 0.47 -4.45 0.19
N GLN A 105 1.36 -5.23 0.79
CA GLN A 105 1.50 -6.65 0.47
C GLN A 105 0.64 -7.44 1.44
N VAL A 106 -0.48 -7.98 0.93
CA VAL A 106 -1.20 -9.09 1.57
C VAL A 106 -0.18 -10.14 1.98
N PHE A 107 -0.25 -10.64 3.23
CA PHE A 107 0.62 -11.68 3.81
C PHE A 107 1.34 -12.51 2.73
N SER A 108 2.54 -12.07 2.36
CA SER A 108 3.43 -12.80 1.46
C SER A 108 4.44 -13.53 2.34
N GLU A 109 5.03 -14.63 1.86
CA GLU A 109 6.09 -15.33 2.61
C GLU A 109 7.24 -14.40 3.03
N ASN A 110 7.40 -13.27 2.33
CA ASN A 110 8.45 -12.28 2.52
C ASN A 110 8.04 -11.08 3.41
N TYR A 111 6.75 -10.90 3.74
CA TYR A 111 6.25 -9.78 4.53
C TYR A 111 5.76 -10.23 5.92
N SER A 112 6.29 -9.59 6.97
CA SER A 112 5.86 -9.84 8.36
C SER A 112 5.71 -8.50 9.10
N PRO A 113 4.51 -8.17 9.61
CA PRO A 113 4.29 -6.94 10.38
C PRO A 113 5.25 -6.80 11.58
N LEU A 114 5.62 -7.92 12.20
CA LEU A 114 6.58 -7.93 13.31
C LEU A 114 8.01 -7.62 12.86
N LYS A 115 8.43 -8.08 11.67
CA LYS A 115 9.74 -7.75 11.10
C LYS A 115 9.82 -6.27 10.71
N GLU A 116 8.77 -5.74 10.09
CA GLU A 116 8.66 -4.31 9.75
C GLU A 116 8.69 -3.45 11.00
N PHE A 117 7.90 -3.80 12.02
CA PHE A 117 7.90 -3.12 13.30
C PHE A 117 9.29 -3.15 13.97
N ALA A 118 9.99 -4.28 13.91
CA ALA A 118 11.35 -4.40 14.46
C ALA A 118 12.40 -3.55 13.70
N ALA A 119 12.19 -3.34 12.39
CA ALA A 119 13.07 -2.53 11.54
C ALA A 119 12.74 -1.02 11.61
N THR A 120 11.54 -0.66 12.06
CA THR A 120 11.12 0.74 12.17
C THR A 120 11.89 1.45 13.27
N PRO A 121 12.49 2.63 13.01
CA PRO A 121 13.18 3.41 14.03
C PRO A 121 12.25 3.70 15.22
N ARG A 122 12.68 3.31 16.41
CA ARG A 122 11.93 3.58 17.64
C ARG A 122 12.15 5.03 18.06
N ARG A 123 11.05 5.71 18.42
CA ARG A 123 11.10 7.04 19.05
C ARG A 123 11.01 6.89 20.56
N ASP A 124 12.07 6.32 21.13
CA ASP A 124 12.21 6.13 22.57
C ASP A 124 12.49 7.46 23.31
N ASP A 125 12.66 8.56 22.58
CA ASP A 125 12.93 9.92 23.05
C ASP A 125 11.67 10.69 23.48
N ILE A 126 10.47 10.21 23.12
CA ILE A 126 9.21 10.88 23.46
C ILE A 126 8.82 10.55 24.91
N ILE A 127 8.88 11.54 25.78
CA ILE A 127 8.43 11.43 27.18
C ILE A 127 6.91 11.28 27.28
N GLY A 128 6.43 10.68 28.37
CA GLY A 128 5.00 10.37 28.57
C GLY A 128 4.06 11.58 28.46
N GLU A 129 4.47 12.75 28.91
CA GLU A 129 3.69 14.00 28.79
C GLU A 129 3.47 14.43 27.34
N MET A 130 4.49 14.25 26.51
CA MET A 130 4.40 14.53 25.08
C MET A 130 3.46 13.53 24.41
N TRP A 131 3.52 12.25 24.79
CA TRP A 131 2.55 11.25 24.31
C TRP A 131 1.10 11.59 24.68
N MET A 132 0.86 12.03 25.92
CA MET A 132 -0.49 12.48 26.32
C MET A 132 -0.97 13.63 25.43
N THR A 133 -0.09 14.59 25.13
CA THR A 133 -0.39 15.72 24.27
C THR A 133 -0.69 15.28 22.84
N ILE A 134 0.10 14.36 22.27
CA ILE A 134 -0.14 13.81 20.93
C ILE A 134 -1.51 13.14 20.88
N LEU A 135 -1.78 12.21 21.81
CA LEU A 135 -3.02 11.43 21.82
C LEU A 135 -4.28 12.27 22.03
N GLN A 136 -4.18 13.37 22.78
CA GLN A 136 -5.30 14.28 23.01
C GLN A 136 -5.67 15.13 21.79
N ASN A 137 -4.70 15.39 20.90
CA ASN A 137 -4.90 16.26 19.73
C ASN A 137 -5.12 15.48 18.42
N LEU A 138 -5.09 14.15 18.47
CA LEU A 138 -5.33 13.29 17.30
C LEU A 138 -6.66 13.61 16.62
N GLN A 139 -6.60 13.84 15.31
CA GLN A 139 -7.78 13.95 14.47
C GLN A 139 -8.11 12.60 13.81
N ASP A 140 -9.32 12.51 13.26
CA ASP A 140 -9.80 11.30 12.58
C ASP A 140 -8.92 10.94 11.36
N GLU A 141 -8.31 11.94 10.72
CA GLU A 141 -7.43 11.81 9.56
C GLU A 141 -6.01 11.35 9.94
N ASP A 142 -5.63 11.47 11.21
CA ASP A 142 -4.31 11.05 11.73
C ASP A 142 -4.25 9.55 12.01
N VAL A 143 -5.42 8.91 12.13
CA VAL A 143 -5.54 7.49 12.43
C VAL A 143 -5.80 6.70 11.14
N GLU A 144 -4.89 5.78 10.81
CA GLU A 144 -5.18 4.76 9.81
C GLU A 144 -6.12 3.74 10.44
N TRP A 145 -7.42 3.86 10.18
CA TRP A 145 -8.43 3.06 10.89
C TRP A 145 -8.27 1.55 10.64
N ARG A 146 -7.86 1.13 9.44
CA ARG A 146 -7.68 -0.30 9.10
C ARG A 146 -6.20 -0.63 9.02
N ALA A 147 -5.75 -1.58 9.83
CA ALA A 147 -4.38 -2.07 9.73
C ALA A 147 -4.13 -2.68 8.33
N PRO A 148 -3.00 -2.37 7.68
CA PRO A 148 -2.67 -2.76 6.30
C PRO A 148 -2.87 -4.24 5.96
N TRP A 149 -2.66 -5.13 6.93
CA TRP A 149 -2.70 -6.58 6.76
C TRP A 149 -4.07 -7.23 7.06
N ILE A 150 -5.08 -6.46 7.49
CA ILE A 150 -6.42 -7.00 7.75
C ILE A 150 -7.13 -7.19 6.40
N VAL A 151 -7.24 -8.45 5.97
CA VAL A 151 -7.93 -8.85 4.73
C VAL A 151 -9.45 -9.12 4.86
N PRO A 152 -10.00 -9.63 5.99
CA PRO A 152 -11.35 -10.20 5.97
C PRO A 152 -12.46 -9.22 5.57
N ASP A 153 -13.35 -9.70 4.68
CA ASP A 153 -14.58 -9.01 4.27
C ASP A 153 -15.77 -9.32 5.20
N GLU A 154 -15.59 -10.21 6.17
CA GLU A 154 -16.60 -10.64 7.12
C GLU A 154 -16.16 -10.36 8.56
N ILE A 155 -17.12 -9.99 9.40
CA ILE A 155 -16.91 -9.58 10.79
C ILE A 155 -17.72 -10.51 11.68
N LEU A 156 -17.04 -11.29 12.52
CA LEU A 156 -17.67 -12.04 13.61
C LEU A 156 -18.16 -11.03 14.64
N TYR A 157 -19.47 -10.96 14.89
CA TYR A 157 -20.01 -9.91 15.76
C TYR A 157 -20.88 -10.41 16.91
N ARG A 158 -21.36 -11.65 16.84
CA ARG A 158 -22.28 -12.25 17.81
C ARG A 158 -22.00 -13.73 17.96
N CYS A 159 -22.18 -14.26 19.18
CA CYS A 159 -22.09 -15.68 19.49
C CYS A 159 -23.32 -16.09 20.32
N GLY A 160 -24.07 -17.09 19.87
CA GLY A 160 -25.34 -17.48 20.48
C GLY A 160 -26.27 -16.27 20.65
N ASP A 161 -26.77 -16.11 21.88
CA ASP A 161 -27.64 -14.99 22.28
C ASP A 161 -26.87 -13.74 22.71
N PHE A 162 -25.53 -13.76 22.72
CA PHE A 162 -24.71 -12.60 23.08
C PHE A 162 -24.55 -11.64 21.91
N ASP A 163 -24.93 -10.37 22.08
CA ASP A 163 -24.66 -9.28 21.12
C ASP A 163 -23.17 -8.87 21.02
N TRP A 164 -22.28 -9.73 21.51
CA TRP A 164 -20.83 -9.59 21.47
C TRP A 164 -20.17 -10.97 21.36
N VAL A 165 -18.87 -10.97 21.13
CA VAL A 165 -18.04 -12.19 21.08
C VAL A 165 -17.45 -12.43 22.47
N PRO A 166 -17.84 -13.49 23.20
CA PRO A 166 -17.28 -13.79 24.51
C PRO A 166 -15.86 -14.36 24.37
N LEU A 167 -14.86 -13.67 24.90
CA LEU A 167 -13.47 -14.13 24.89
C LEU A 167 -13.10 -14.75 26.24
N LEU A 168 -12.68 -16.01 26.21
CA LEU A 168 -12.18 -16.73 27.38
C LEU A 168 -10.66 -16.52 27.47
N GLY A 169 -10.24 -15.86 28.54
CA GLY A 169 -8.84 -15.67 28.93
C GLY A 169 -8.36 -16.73 29.92
N ILE A 170 -7.13 -16.56 30.38
CA ILE A 170 -6.47 -17.42 31.37
C ILE A 170 -6.86 -17.07 32.81
N TRP A 171 -7.20 -15.81 33.09
CA TRP A 171 -7.56 -15.35 34.43
C TRP A 171 -9.03 -14.91 34.54
N GLY A 172 -9.81 -15.05 33.46
CA GLY A 172 -11.19 -14.60 33.38
C GLY A 172 -11.67 -14.45 31.93
N ALA A 173 -12.82 -13.82 31.76
CA ALA A 173 -13.46 -13.63 30.45
C ALA A 173 -13.91 -12.18 30.26
N ILE A 174 -14.05 -11.76 29.00
CA ILE A 174 -14.56 -10.44 28.61
C ILE A 174 -15.31 -10.50 27.28
N GLY A 175 -16.31 -9.65 27.10
CA GLY A 175 -16.97 -9.45 25.80
C GLY A 175 -16.16 -8.56 24.87
N TYR A 176 -15.90 -9.03 23.66
CA TYR A 176 -15.40 -8.21 22.56
C TYR A 176 -16.56 -7.83 21.64
N THR A 177 -16.73 -6.52 21.41
CA THR A 177 -17.80 -5.99 20.56
C THR A 177 -17.21 -5.35 19.31
N PRO A 178 -16.91 -6.13 18.26
CA PRO A 178 -16.31 -5.60 17.03
C PRO A 178 -17.18 -4.55 16.33
N LEU A 179 -18.49 -4.54 16.60
CA LEU A 179 -19.39 -3.51 16.12
C LEU A 179 -19.03 -2.10 16.66
N LEU A 180 -18.34 -1.99 17.81
CA LEU A 180 -17.86 -0.71 18.32
C LEU A 180 -16.66 -0.14 17.56
N VAL A 181 -16.04 -0.93 16.68
CA VAL A 181 -14.79 -0.60 15.98
C VAL A 181 -14.89 -0.91 14.48
N LEU A 182 -16.07 -0.72 13.88
CA LEU A 182 -16.33 -1.00 12.45
C LEU A 182 -15.43 -0.24 11.49
N ARG A 183 -14.97 0.96 11.89
CA ARG A 183 -13.96 1.72 11.13
C ARG A 183 -12.69 0.90 10.87
N GLN A 184 -12.31 0.01 11.80
CA GLN A 184 -11.15 -0.87 11.65
C GLN A 184 -11.29 -1.91 10.55
N TYR A 185 -12.53 -2.20 10.17
CA TYR A 185 -12.87 -3.09 9.07
C TYR A 185 -13.22 -2.32 7.78
N ARG A 186 -12.99 -0.99 7.73
CA ARG A 186 -13.53 -0.08 6.68
C ARG A 186 -15.04 -0.21 6.49
N SER A 187 -15.77 -0.56 7.56
CA SER A 187 -17.23 -0.52 7.58
C SER A 187 -17.72 0.81 8.14
N ARG A 188 -18.89 1.24 7.69
CA ARG A 188 -19.57 2.41 8.24
C ARG A 188 -19.88 2.22 9.72
N GLN A 189 -19.50 3.20 10.55
CA GLN A 189 -19.73 3.19 11.99
C GLN A 189 -21.07 3.84 12.34
N PHE A 190 -21.88 3.14 13.12
CA PHE A 190 -23.19 3.59 13.61
C PHE A 190 -23.35 3.31 15.11
N ILE A 191 -24.41 3.88 15.71
CA ILE A 191 -24.75 3.63 17.12
C ILE A 191 -25.29 2.22 17.26
N LEU A 192 -24.74 1.47 18.21
CA LEU A 192 -25.16 0.10 18.50
C LEU A 192 -25.85 -0.02 19.86
N THR A 193 -26.70 -1.03 19.96
CA THR A 193 -27.23 -1.52 21.22
C THR A 193 -26.08 -2.08 22.05
N THR A 194 -25.74 -1.42 23.15
CA THR A 194 -24.69 -1.86 24.10
C THR A 194 -25.27 -2.59 25.31
N GLN A 195 -26.47 -3.18 25.16
CA GLN A 195 -27.16 -3.86 26.25
C GLN A 195 -26.32 -5.07 26.71
N GLY A 196 -26.16 -5.26 28.03
CA GLY A 196 -25.38 -6.36 28.60
C GLY A 196 -23.85 -6.20 28.58
N LEU A 197 -23.30 -5.15 27.94
CA LEU A 197 -21.85 -4.95 27.88
C LEU A 197 -21.20 -4.69 29.25
N ALA A 198 -21.95 -4.20 30.23
CA ALA A 198 -21.44 -4.04 31.60
C ALA A 198 -21.23 -5.39 32.33
N GLU A 199 -21.92 -6.44 31.90
CA GLU A 199 -21.94 -7.75 32.54
C GLU A 199 -21.02 -8.78 31.85
N CYS A 200 -20.36 -8.36 30.76
CA CYS A 200 -19.61 -9.25 29.89
C CYS A 200 -18.20 -9.62 30.41
N GLU A 201 -17.78 -9.07 31.56
CA GLU A 201 -16.47 -9.32 32.16
C GLU A 201 -16.57 -10.01 33.53
N PHE A 202 -15.80 -11.08 33.74
CA PHE A 202 -15.66 -11.71 35.06
C PHE A 202 -14.30 -12.39 35.25
N SER A 203 -13.92 -12.61 36.51
CA SER A 203 -12.73 -13.39 36.88
C SER A 203 -13.09 -14.81 37.29
N TYR A 204 -12.14 -15.74 37.19
CA TYR A 204 -12.34 -17.13 37.63
C TYR A 204 -12.29 -17.33 39.16
N LYS A 205 -12.47 -16.26 39.93
CA LYS A 205 -12.41 -16.29 41.40
C LYS A 205 -13.78 -16.12 42.09
N GLY A 206 -14.86 -15.85 41.35
CA GLY A 206 -16.20 -15.62 41.90
C GLY A 206 -17.12 -16.84 41.84
N ASN A 207 -18.23 -16.86 42.60
CA ASN A 207 -19.20 -17.96 42.54
C ASN A 207 -19.82 -18.10 41.13
N ASN A 208 -20.14 -19.33 40.73
CA ASN A 208 -20.78 -19.66 39.44
C ASN A 208 -19.99 -19.34 38.15
N TYR A 209 -18.68 -19.06 38.23
CA TYR A 209 -17.87 -18.82 37.02
C TYR A 209 -17.88 -20.01 36.04
N ARG A 210 -17.93 -21.25 36.54
CA ARG A 210 -18.01 -22.46 35.71
C ARG A 210 -19.29 -22.53 34.87
N GLY A 211 -20.40 -22.04 35.41
CA GLY A 211 -21.67 -21.92 34.69
C GLY A 211 -21.53 -20.94 33.52
N LYS A 212 -20.98 -19.75 33.80
CA LYS A 212 -20.73 -18.71 32.79
C LYS A 212 -19.76 -19.16 31.69
N ILE A 213 -18.68 -19.89 32.04
CA ILE A 213 -17.77 -20.48 31.04
C ILE A 213 -18.54 -21.45 30.13
N ARG A 214 -19.38 -22.32 30.69
CA ARG A 214 -20.16 -23.29 29.91
C ARG A 214 -21.11 -22.59 28.94
N GLU A 215 -21.77 -21.54 29.41
CA GLU A 215 -22.66 -20.69 28.62
C GLU A 215 -21.90 -20.05 27.44
N MET A 216 -20.77 -19.39 27.72
CA MET A 216 -19.91 -18.80 26.69
C MET A 216 -19.41 -19.85 25.69
N SER A 217 -18.91 -20.99 26.17
CA SER A 217 -18.46 -22.09 25.29
C SER A 217 -19.60 -22.68 24.45
N ASN A 218 -20.83 -22.69 24.94
CA ASN A 218 -21.99 -23.09 24.16
C ASN A 218 -22.36 -22.04 23.11
N ALA A 219 -22.25 -20.75 23.43
CA ALA A 219 -22.49 -19.67 22.48
C ALA A 219 -21.52 -19.69 21.29
N TRP A 220 -20.28 -20.13 21.50
CA TRP A 220 -19.30 -20.36 20.42
C TRP A 220 -19.71 -21.43 19.40
N LYS A 221 -20.70 -22.28 19.71
CA LYS A 221 -21.27 -23.23 18.75
C LYS A 221 -22.18 -22.55 17.72
N GLN A 222 -22.58 -21.30 17.97
CA GLN A 222 -23.49 -20.52 17.13
C GLN A 222 -22.88 -19.14 16.83
N ILE A 223 -21.94 -19.10 15.89
CA ILE A 223 -21.27 -17.86 15.49
C ILE A 223 -22.04 -17.13 14.40
N HIS A 224 -22.11 -15.81 14.50
CA HIS A 224 -22.79 -14.95 13.54
C HIS A 224 -21.81 -13.97 12.90
N TRP A 225 -21.79 -14.00 11.58
CA TRP A 225 -20.93 -13.18 10.74
C TRP A 225 -21.79 -12.16 10.00
N MET A 226 -21.24 -10.96 9.81
CA MET A 226 -21.82 -9.97 8.92
C MET A 226 -20.83 -9.60 7.83
N LYS A 227 -21.36 -9.31 6.64
CA LYS A 227 -20.56 -8.74 5.55
C LYS A 227 -20.24 -7.28 5.82
N ARG A 228 -19.07 -6.84 5.36
CA ARG A 228 -18.65 -5.44 5.37
C ARG A 228 -19.70 -4.56 4.67
N ILE A 229 -20.06 -3.45 5.30
CA ILE A 229 -20.96 -2.43 4.72
C ILE A 229 -20.13 -1.18 4.44
N THR A 230 -19.86 -0.89 3.17
CA THR A 230 -18.99 0.22 2.73
C THR A 230 -19.75 1.44 2.18
N VAL A 231 -21.08 1.48 2.28
CA VAL A 231 -21.88 2.51 1.59
C VAL A 231 -21.98 3.79 2.41
N GLY A 232 -21.49 4.90 1.84
CA GLY A 232 -21.62 6.26 2.38
C GLY A 232 -20.44 6.74 3.23
N ALA A 233 -20.65 7.80 4.02
CA ALA A 233 -19.64 8.34 4.93
C ALA A 233 -19.19 7.30 5.97
N ALA A 234 -17.93 7.40 6.42
CA ALA A 234 -17.31 6.44 7.35
C ALA A 234 -18.01 6.36 8.72
N THR A 235 -18.67 7.43 9.13
CA THR A 235 -19.44 7.54 10.38
C THR A 235 -20.84 8.08 10.10
N THR A 236 -21.77 7.83 11.03
CA THR A 236 -23.10 8.47 11.04
C THR A 236 -23.05 9.76 11.88
N PRO A 237 -23.81 10.81 11.54
CA PRO A 237 -23.84 12.03 12.36
C PRO A 237 -24.21 11.76 13.82
N GLU A 238 -25.13 10.82 14.06
CA GLU A 238 -25.58 10.43 15.39
C GLU A 238 -24.46 9.78 16.19
N TYR A 239 -23.56 9.04 15.53
CA TYR A 239 -22.41 8.42 16.19
C TYR A 239 -21.49 9.45 16.86
N HIS A 240 -21.25 10.61 16.23
CA HIS A 240 -20.44 11.67 16.84
C HIS A 240 -21.10 12.19 18.13
N GLY A 241 -22.41 12.44 18.10
CA GLY A 241 -23.16 12.88 19.28
C GLY A 241 -23.19 11.84 20.41
N TRP A 242 -23.26 10.55 20.07
CA TRP A 242 -23.16 9.46 21.05
C TRP A 242 -21.75 9.31 21.61
N TRP A 243 -20.71 9.45 20.79
CA TRP A 243 -19.31 9.32 21.18
C TRP A 243 -18.90 10.44 22.15
N SER A 244 -19.24 11.70 21.86
CA SER A 244 -18.93 12.84 22.72
C SER A 244 -19.54 12.71 24.13
N LYS A 245 -20.71 12.04 24.26
CA LYS A 245 -21.33 11.78 25.57
C LYS A 245 -20.56 10.76 26.41
N ARG A 246 -19.79 9.85 25.79
CA ARG A 246 -18.99 8.82 26.49
C ARG A 246 -17.66 9.33 27.04
N ILE A 247 -17.05 10.35 26.43
CA ILE A 247 -15.70 10.86 26.78
C ILE A 247 -15.65 11.47 28.19
N ASN A 248 -16.78 11.94 28.72
CA ASN A 248 -16.85 12.89 29.83
C ASN A 248 -16.47 12.40 31.23
N HIS A 249 -16.03 11.14 31.43
CA HIS A 249 -15.83 10.63 32.79
C HIS A 249 -14.35 10.41 33.18
N ASN A 250 -13.42 10.22 32.24
CA ASN A 250 -12.06 9.76 32.57
C ASN A 250 -10.89 10.43 31.80
N ILE A 251 -11.12 11.47 30.99
CA ILE A 251 -10.06 12.12 30.21
C ILE A 251 -9.89 13.57 30.69
N PRO A 252 -8.72 13.96 31.25
CA PRO A 252 -8.45 15.35 31.62
C PRO A 252 -8.55 16.29 30.42
N ARG A 253 -9.16 17.46 30.61
CA ARG A 253 -9.32 18.48 29.58
C ARG A 253 -7.94 19.10 29.23
N PRO A 254 -7.63 19.38 27.96
CA PRO A 254 -6.35 19.98 27.57
C PRO A 254 -6.18 21.39 28.16
N ARG A 255 -4.94 21.78 28.48
CA ARG A 255 -4.59 23.19 28.77
C ARG A 255 -4.49 23.97 27.45
N GLU A 256 -5.09 25.16 27.41
CA GLU A 256 -5.24 26.03 26.23
C GLU A 256 -3.92 26.61 25.66
N GLU A 257 -2.75 26.31 26.24
CA GLU A 257 -1.47 26.92 25.88
C GLU A 257 -0.68 26.23 24.74
N CYS A 258 -1.18 25.16 24.13
CA CYS A 258 -0.44 24.45 23.07
C CYS A 258 -1.17 24.44 21.72
N VAL A 259 -1.47 25.63 21.19
CA VAL A 259 -1.80 25.80 19.77
C VAL A 259 -0.49 25.87 18.97
N ARG A 260 0.25 24.76 18.92
CA ARG A 260 1.31 24.53 17.93
C ARG A 260 0.97 23.26 17.18
N SER A 261 0.87 23.39 15.86
CA SER A 261 0.47 22.32 14.94
C SER A 261 1.26 21.03 15.20
N ILE A 262 0.58 19.88 15.19
CA ILE A 262 1.18 18.53 15.23
C ILE A 262 2.28 18.40 14.17
N GLU A 263 2.12 19.07 13.03
CA GLU A 263 3.08 19.13 11.92
C GLU A 263 4.42 19.79 12.31
N GLU A 264 4.41 20.70 13.28
CA GLU A 264 5.60 21.41 13.76
C GLU A 264 6.40 20.58 14.78
N HIS A 265 5.74 19.67 15.50
CA HIS A 265 6.38 18.71 16.42
C HIS A 265 6.80 17.41 15.72
N LEU A 266 6.19 17.11 14.56
CA LEU A 266 6.57 16.02 13.66
C LEU A 266 7.53 16.47 12.55
N ARG A 267 7.96 17.75 12.52
CA ARG A 267 8.93 18.26 11.56
C ARG A 267 10.26 17.53 11.72
N VAL A 268 10.46 16.58 10.83
CA VAL A 268 11.72 15.94 10.53
C VAL A 268 12.70 17.05 10.11
N VAL A 269 13.81 17.19 10.82
CA VAL A 269 15.01 17.76 10.17
C VAL A 269 15.30 16.80 9.02
N PRO A 270 15.21 17.24 7.74
CA PRO A 270 15.31 16.31 6.61
C PRO A 270 16.61 15.54 6.73
N SER A 271 16.51 14.22 6.88
CA SER A 271 17.68 13.37 6.86
C SER A 271 18.35 13.47 5.49
N GLU A 272 19.65 13.19 5.39
CA GLU A 272 20.35 13.17 4.09
C GLU A 272 19.62 12.31 3.05
N LEU A 273 18.95 11.24 3.50
CA LEU A 273 18.10 10.38 2.66
C LEU A 273 16.86 11.08 2.10
N GLU A 274 16.26 12.01 2.85
CA GLU A 274 15.09 12.77 2.41
C GLU A 274 15.47 13.87 1.42
N ILE A 275 16.64 14.48 1.57
CA ILE A 275 17.24 15.39 0.59
C ILE A 275 17.57 14.64 -0.70
N ILE A 276 18.17 13.45 -0.59
CA ILE A 276 18.48 12.58 -1.75
C ILE A 276 17.19 12.14 -2.45
N LYS A 277 16.13 11.82 -1.70
CA LYS A 277 14.83 11.42 -2.26
C LYS A 277 14.18 12.56 -3.04
N GLN A 278 14.17 13.79 -2.50
CA GLN A 278 13.65 14.96 -3.20
C GLN A 278 14.45 15.29 -4.47
N ASP A 279 15.79 15.16 -4.42
CA ASP A 279 16.64 15.35 -5.60
C ASP A 279 16.38 14.28 -6.67
N PHE A 280 16.15 13.03 -6.26
CA PHE A 280 15.77 11.94 -7.16
C PHE A 280 14.41 12.18 -7.83
N GLU A 281 13.39 12.57 -7.06
CA GLU A 281 12.05 12.89 -7.59
C GLU A 281 12.09 14.07 -8.58
N LYS A 282 12.86 15.12 -8.26
CA LYS A 282 13.08 16.25 -9.16
C LYS A 282 13.75 15.83 -10.46
N ARG A 283 14.84 15.06 -10.39
CA ARG A 283 15.54 14.54 -11.58
C ARG A 283 14.67 13.61 -12.39
N SER A 284 13.85 12.78 -11.74
CA SER A 284 12.90 11.89 -12.43
C SER A 284 11.83 12.68 -13.18
N SER A 285 11.33 13.78 -12.60
CA SER A 285 10.39 14.69 -13.29
C SER A 285 11.04 15.41 -14.48
N GLU A 286 12.28 15.90 -14.31
CA GLU A 286 13.04 16.52 -15.40
C GLU A 286 13.33 15.55 -16.54
N LEU A 287 13.67 14.29 -16.22
CA LEU A 287 13.85 13.23 -17.22
C LEU A 287 12.54 12.90 -17.93
N GLY A 288 11.41 12.85 -17.22
CA GLY A 288 10.08 12.67 -17.81
C GLY A 288 9.77 13.72 -18.87
N LYS A 289 10.00 15.01 -18.56
CA LYS A 289 9.81 16.12 -19.51
C LYS A 289 10.74 16.02 -20.73
N LYS A 290 11.99 15.58 -20.54
CA LYS A 290 12.93 15.37 -21.65
C LYS A 290 12.50 14.21 -22.56
N ILE A 291 11.96 13.14 -21.99
CA ILE A 291 11.43 12.01 -22.77
C ILE A 291 10.25 12.47 -23.62
N GLU A 292 9.30 13.19 -23.02
CA GLU A 292 8.15 13.75 -23.74
C GLU A 292 8.58 14.67 -24.90
N GLN A 293 9.54 15.56 -24.65
CA GLN A 293 10.10 16.43 -25.69
C GLN A 293 10.76 15.64 -26.84
N VAL A 294 11.54 14.61 -26.51
CA VAL A 294 12.19 13.76 -27.53
C VAL A 294 11.16 12.96 -28.32
N GLU A 295 10.07 12.51 -27.69
CA GLU A 295 8.97 11.82 -28.38
C GLU A 295 8.23 12.75 -29.34
N GLU A 296 8.00 14.01 -28.97
CA GLU A 296 7.46 15.05 -29.86
C GLU A 296 8.37 15.34 -31.05
N GLU A 297 9.68 15.51 -30.82
CA GLU A 297 10.66 15.72 -31.90
C GLU A 297 10.73 14.51 -32.84
N ARG A 298 10.68 13.29 -32.30
CA ARG A 298 10.64 12.05 -33.09
C ARG A 298 9.39 11.99 -33.97
N MET A 299 8.22 12.39 -33.45
CA MET A 299 6.99 12.45 -34.25
C MET A 299 7.12 13.48 -35.38
N ARG A 300 7.66 14.67 -35.10
CA ARG A 300 7.85 15.71 -36.13
C ARG A 300 8.78 15.24 -37.25
N LEU A 301 9.92 14.64 -36.90
CA LEU A 301 10.86 14.10 -37.88
C LEU A 301 10.26 12.94 -38.68
N GLY A 302 9.41 12.11 -38.05
CA GLY A 302 8.68 11.06 -38.75
C GLY A 302 7.80 11.62 -39.88
N LEU A 303 7.08 12.71 -39.62
CA LEU A 303 6.26 13.40 -40.62
C LEU A 303 7.12 13.97 -41.77
N ASP A 304 8.26 14.60 -41.45
CA ASP A 304 9.17 15.15 -42.46
C ASP A 304 9.72 14.05 -43.39
N VAL A 305 10.06 12.89 -42.83
CA VAL A 305 10.52 11.72 -43.62
C VAL A 305 9.42 11.24 -44.57
N ASP A 306 8.17 11.17 -44.12
CA ASP A 306 7.04 10.76 -44.97
C ASP A 306 6.76 11.77 -46.09
N ILE A 307 6.88 13.08 -45.82
CA ILE A 307 6.75 14.13 -46.83
C ILE A 307 7.84 13.98 -47.90
N HIS A 308 9.11 13.87 -47.49
CA HIS A 308 10.22 13.72 -48.43
C HIS A 308 10.11 12.42 -49.24
N LYS A 309 9.61 11.34 -48.65
CA LYS A 309 9.33 10.09 -49.36
C LYS A 309 8.29 10.30 -50.46
N LEU A 310 7.21 11.02 -50.17
CA LEU A 310 6.16 11.34 -51.16
C LEU A 310 6.70 12.22 -52.29
N GLU A 311 7.53 13.22 -51.97
CA GLU A 311 8.19 14.07 -52.96
C GLU A 311 9.13 13.28 -53.87
N ALA A 312 9.94 12.39 -53.30
CA ALA A 312 10.86 11.53 -54.05
C ALA A 312 10.10 10.56 -54.98
N GLU A 313 8.94 10.05 -54.56
CA GLU A 313 8.06 9.26 -55.43
C GLU A 313 7.48 10.07 -56.59
N LYS A 314 7.05 11.31 -56.34
CA LYS A 314 6.59 12.22 -57.41
C LYS A 314 7.71 12.50 -58.41
N LEU A 315 8.91 12.86 -57.93
CA LEU A 315 10.07 13.13 -58.80
C LEU A 315 10.45 11.91 -59.65
N ARG A 316 10.41 10.70 -59.07
CA ARG A 316 10.62 9.47 -59.84
C ARG A 316 9.60 9.29 -60.97
N LYS A 317 8.32 9.59 -60.72
CA LYS A 317 7.28 9.54 -61.77
C LYS A 317 7.56 10.55 -62.89
N TRP A 318 7.89 11.79 -62.56
CA TRP A 318 8.24 12.82 -63.54
C TRP A 318 9.49 12.47 -64.35
N LYS A 319 10.52 11.93 -63.69
CA LYS A 319 11.75 11.48 -64.35
C LYS A 319 11.47 10.37 -65.37
N ASN A 320 10.74 9.33 -64.97
CA ASN A 320 10.39 8.23 -65.88
C ASN A 320 9.60 8.75 -67.09
N LYS A 321 8.67 9.70 -66.87
CA LYS A 321 7.90 10.31 -67.96
C LYS A 321 8.78 11.10 -68.94
N ALA A 322 9.72 11.89 -68.42
CA ALA A 322 10.66 12.65 -69.24
C ALA A 322 11.62 11.74 -70.03
N GLU A 323 12.04 10.60 -69.46
CA GLU A 323 12.85 9.59 -70.15
C GLU A 323 12.06 8.95 -71.31
N GLU A 324 10.80 8.59 -71.10
CA GLU A 324 9.91 8.10 -72.18
C GLU A 324 9.75 9.12 -73.31
N ASP A 325 9.52 10.40 -72.96
CA ASP A 325 9.35 11.48 -73.94
C ASP A 325 10.65 11.74 -74.73
N LEU A 326 11.82 11.64 -74.08
CA LEU A 326 13.13 11.75 -74.72
C LEU A 326 13.40 10.61 -75.71
N ASP A 327 13.07 9.37 -75.33
CA ASP A 327 13.22 8.20 -76.20
C ASP A 327 12.29 8.27 -77.42
N SER A 328 11.07 8.80 -77.24
CA SER A 328 10.16 9.11 -78.34
C SER A 328 10.78 10.14 -79.29
N LEU A 329 11.28 11.26 -78.76
CA LEU A 329 11.89 12.33 -79.56
C LEU A 329 13.13 11.84 -80.32
N LYS A 330 13.97 11.03 -79.68
CA LYS A 330 15.17 10.42 -80.29
C LYS A 330 14.79 9.50 -81.45
N THR A 331 13.68 8.78 -81.31
CA THR A 331 13.11 7.93 -82.37
C THR A 331 12.62 8.78 -83.54
N ASP A 332 11.92 9.87 -83.27
CA ASP A 332 11.42 10.78 -84.30
C ASP A 332 12.54 11.55 -85.01
N TYR A 333 13.58 11.97 -84.29
CA TYR A 333 14.78 12.57 -84.88
C TYR A 333 15.48 11.60 -85.83
N LYS A 334 15.66 10.33 -85.43
CA LYS A 334 16.24 9.30 -86.32
C LYS A 334 15.41 9.11 -87.59
N LYS A 335 14.07 9.12 -87.49
CA LYS A 335 13.17 9.05 -88.66
C LYS A 335 13.36 10.29 -89.56
N LEU A 336 13.36 11.50 -89.00
CA LEU A 336 13.57 12.74 -89.74
C LEU A 336 14.94 12.76 -90.44
N HIS A 337 16.01 12.38 -89.74
CA HIS A 337 17.35 12.31 -90.30
C HIS A 337 17.44 11.26 -91.43
N LEU A 338 16.78 10.11 -91.30
CA LEU A 338 16.67 9.13 -92.39
C LEU A 338 15.90 9.71 -93.59
N SER A 339 14.82 10.45 -93.35
CA SER A 339 14.07 11.14 -94.41
C SER A 339 14.89 12.23 -95.10
N LEU A 340 15.65 13.05 -94.35
CA LEU A 340 16.57 14.06 -94.87
C LEU A 340 17.72 13.42 -95.65
N ARG A 341 18.30 12.33 -95.14
CA ARG A 341 19.35 11.60 -95.86
C ARG A 341 18.81 11.03 -97.18
N LYS A 342 17.57 10.54 -97.21
CA LYS A 342 16.90 10.13 -98.47
C LYS A 342 16.71 11.31 -99.43
N SER A 343 16.35 12.51 -98.95
CA SER A 343 16.21 13.69 -99.82
C SER A 343 17.56 14.24 -100.31
N VAL A 344 18.61 14.17 -99.49
CA VAL A 344 19.97 14.64 -99.84
C VAL A 344 20.70 13.65 -100.75
N LEU A 345 20.56 12.33 -100.56
CA LEU A 345 21.10 11.34 -101.50
C LEU A 345 20.40 11.37 -102.86
N GLY A 346 19.22 12.00 -102.96
CA GLY A 346 18.56 12.27 -104.24
C GLY A 346 19.18 13.44 -105.02
N LYS A 347 20.04 14.26 -104.39
CA LYS A 347 20.66 15.44 -105.04
C LYS A 347 22.10 15.18 -105.46
N THR A 348 22.37 15.22 -106.77
CA THR A 348 23.72 15.11 -107.36
C THR A 348 24.54 16.39 -107.18
N SER A 349 25.88 16.28 -107.21
CA SER A 349 26.82 17.43 -107.07
C SER A 349 26.52 18.59 -108.04
N GLU A 350 25.96 18.30 -109.20
CA GLU A 350 25.52 19.30 -110.18
C GLU A 350 24.33 20.12 -109.68
N GLN A 351 23.36 19.48 -109.02
CA GLN A 351 22.20 20.18 -108.46
C GLN A 351 22.60 21.15 -107.35
N TRP A 352 23.59 20.78 -106.52
CA TRP A 352 24.15 21.68 -105.51
C TRP A 352 24.92 22.87 -106.12
N ARG A 353 25.61 22.66 -107.24
CA ARG A 353 26.27 23.76 -107.96
C ARG A 353 25.25 24.71 -108.60
N GLN A 354 24.13 24.19 -109.08
CA GLN A 354 23.04 24.99 -109.64
C GLN A 354 22.42 25.90 -108.57
N GLU A 355 22.03 25.34 -107.41
CA GLU A 355 21.42 26.10 -106.30
C GLU A 355 22.37 27.17 -105.73
N ILE A 356 23.66 26.85 -105.54
CA ILE A 356 24.65 27.84 -105.06
C ILE A 356 24.86 28.95 -106.10
N LYS A 357 24.78 28.63 -107.40
CA LYS A 357 24.91 29.63 -108.46
C LYS A 357 23.67 30.53 -108.54
N GLU A 358 22.48 29.97 -108.35
CA GLU A 358 21.22 30.73 -108.27
C GLU A 358 21.16 31.62 -107.02
N GLU A 359 21.60 31.16 -105.85
CA GLU A 359 21.61 31.99 -104.64
C GLU A 359 22.73 33.06 -104.65
N LYS A 360 23.91 32.76 -105.22
CA LYS A 360 24.95 33.79 -105.42
C LYS A 360 24.54 34.87 -106.41
N THR A 361 23.83 34.50 -107.48
CA THR A 361 23.32 35.51 -108.43
C THR A 361 22.20 36.36 -107.84
N LYS A 362 21.42 35.84 -106.89
CA LYS A 362 20.43 36.64 -106.15
C LYS A 362 21.02 37.55 -105.07
N ALA A 363 22.18 37.21 -104.50
CA ALA A 363 22.81 38.01 -103.45
C ALA A 363 23.65 39.18 -104.00
N ASP A 364 24.12 39.07 -105.24
CA ASP A 364 24.89 40.11 -105.95
C ASP A 364 23.99 41.01 -106.86
N GLN A 365 22.67 40.93 -106.71
CA GLN A 365 21.63 41.80 -107.29
C GLN A 365 20.82 42.47 -106.18
#